data_AF-A0A0D2ZXT3-F1
#
_entry.id   AF-A0A0D2ZXT3-F1
#
_cell.length_a   1.000
_cell.length_b   1.000
_cell.length_c   1.000
_cell.angle_alpha   90.00
_cell.angle_beta   90.00
_cell.angle_gamma   90.00
#
_symmetry.space_group_name_H-M   'P 1'
#
loop_
_entity.id
_entity.type
_entity.pdbx_description
1 polymer ?
#
loop_
_entity_poly.entity_id
_entity_poly.type
_entity_poly.pdbx_seq_one_letter_code
_entity_poly.pdbx_strand_id
1 'polypeptide(L)' 'MTHPYQEMKDMKKHKKHYDMLGYICDAQYGIPTRCPCGGEIKTDVSPNPKYRHDFDTLPGSRYFTCKNYE' A
#
# COMPACT_ATOMS: atom_id res chain seq x y z
N MET A 1 -18.29 30.45 0.59
CA MET A 1 -16.91 29.97 0.82
C MET A 1 -16.92 29.20 2.13
N THR A 2 -16.67 27.90 2.07
CA THR A 2 -16.49 27.07 3.27
C THR A 2 -15.27 27.56 4.03
N HIS A 3 -15.34 27.60 5.35
CA HIS A 3 -14.20 27.98 6.18
C HIS A 3 -13.04 27.00 5.91
N PRO A 4 -11.78 27.46 5.74
CA PRO A 4 -10.65 26.61 5.32
C PRO A 4 -10.43 25.38 6.23
N TYR A 5 -10.79 25.50 7.51
CA TYR A 5 -10.79 24.37 8.45
C TYR A 5 -11.76 23.24 8.05
N GLN A 6 -12.96 23.60 7.58
CA GLN A 6 -13.98 22.64 7.17
C GLN A 6 -13.50 21.87 5.93
N GLU A 7 -12.91 22.58 4.96
CA GLU A 7 -12.35 21.99 3.74
C GLU A 7 -11.21 21.01 4.05
N MET A 8 -10.32 21.35 4.99
CA MET A 8 -9.29 20.42 5.45
C MET A 8 -9.88 19.15 6.10
N LYS A 9 -10.97 19.29 6.85
CA LYS A 9 -11.64 18.17 7.53
C LYS A 9 -12.28 17.23 6.52
N ASP A 10 -12.93 17.81 5.50
CA ASP A 10 -13.57 17.07 4.42
C ASP A 10 -12.52 16.36 3.55
N MET A 11 -11.42 17.03 3.20
CA MET A 11 -10.28 16.42 2.50
C MET A 11 -9.71 15.20 3.25
N LYS A 12 -9.52 15.30 4.58
CA LYS A 12 -9.07 14.16 5.40
C LYS A 12 -10.06 13.01 5.38
N LYS A 13 -11.37 13.31 5.44
CA LYS A 13 -12.44 12.30 5.38
C LYS A 13 -12.44 11.59 4.02
N HIS A 14 -12.33 12.35 2.93
CA HIS A 14 -12.23 11.80 1.57
C HIS A 14 -11.01 10.91 1.41
N LYS A 15 -9.84 11.36 1.87
CA LYS A 15 -8.62 10.55 1.84
C LYS A 15 -8.82 9.20 2.55
N LYS A 16 -9.33 9.22 3.79
CA LYS A 16 -9.60 8.00 4.56
C LYS A 16 -10.56 7.05 3.85
N HIS A 17 -11.57 7.58 3.16
CA HIS A 17 -12.51 6.78 2.39
C HIS A 17 -11.86 6.11 1.18
N TYR A 18 -11.05 6.83 0.41
CA TYR A 18 -10.33 6.26 -0.73
C TYR A 18 -9.26 5.25 -0.31
N ASP A 19 -8.56 5.50 0.80
CA ASP A 19 -7.61 4.54 1.36
C ASP A 19 -8.31 3.22 1.73
N MET A 20 -9.49 3.30 2.37
CA MET A 20 -10.31 2.13 2.70
C MET A 20 -10.76 1.35 1.45
N LEU A 21 -11.24 2.03 0.42
CA LEU A 21 -11.61 1.38 -0.85
C LEU A 21 -10.41 0.71 -1.52
N GLY A 22 -9.22 1.33 -1.46
CA GLY A 22 -7.97 0.73 -1.93
C GLY A 22 -7.68 -0.59 -1.23
N TYR A 23 -7.77 -0.63 0.10
CA TYR A 23 -7.56 -1.87 0.86
C TYR A 23 -8.58 -2.97 0.54
N ILE A 24 -9.85 -2.63 0.31
CA ILE A 24 -10.87 -3.61 -0.10
C ILE A 24 -10.55 -4.18 -1.48
N CYS A 25 -10.21 -3.32 -2.45
CA CYS A 25 -9.78 -3.77 -3.77
C CYS A 25 -8.57 -4.69 -3.67
N ASP A 26 -7.53 -4.26 -2.95
CA ASP A 26 -6.30 -5.04 -2.76
C ASP A 26 -6.58 -6.42 -2.13
N ALA A 27 -7.48 -6.51 -1.15
CA ALA A 27 -7.92 -7.77 -0.54
C ALA A 27 -8.71 -8.65 -1.52
N GLN A 28 -9.54 -8.05 -2.37
CA GLN A 28 -10.39 -8.76 -3.33
C GLN A 28 -9.58 -9.28 -4.53
N TYR A 29 -8.61 -8.52 -5.02
CA TYR A 29 -7.69 -8.94 -6.09
C TYR A 29 -6.51 -9.77 -5.57
N GLY A 30 -6.30 -9.81 -4.26
CA GLY A 30 -5.26 -10.60 -3.58
C GLY A 30 -3.85 -10.02 -3.71
N ILE A 31 -3.67 -8.89 -4.40
CA ILE A 31 -2.38 -8.24 -4.60
C ILE A 31 -2.56 -6.74 -4.38
N PRO A 32 -1.90 -6.17 -3.37
CA PRO A 32 -1.97 -4.75 -3.16
C PRO A 32 -1.29 -3.99 -4.29
N THR A 33 -1.95 -2.93 -4.75
CA THR A 33 -1.40 -2.02 -5.77
C THR A 33 -0.66 -0.84 -5.14
N ARG A 34 -0.84 -0.60 -3.84
CA ARG A 34 -0.14 0.42 -3.06
C ARG A 34 0.24 -0.10 -1.68
N CYS A 35 1.42 0.31 -1.18
CA CYS A 35 1.80 0.01 0.19
C CYS A 35 0.90 0.79 1.15
N PRO A 36 0.45 0.20 2.28
CA PRO A 36 -0.24 0.93 3.35
C PRO A 36 0.53 2.15 3.88
N CYS A 37 1.86 2.13 3.76
CA CYS A 37 2.76 3.23 4.07
C CYS A 37 2.73 4.38 3.04
N GLY A 38 1.95 4.26 1.96
CA GLY A 38 1.89 5.21 0.85
C GLY A 38 3.02 5.06 -0.18
N GLY A 39 3.94 4.12 0.03
CA GLY A 39 5.01 3.79 -0.91
C GLY A 39 4.53 2.97 -2.11
N GLU A 40 5.32 3.00 -3.18
CA GLU A 40 5.15 2.13 -4.34
C GLU A 40 5.49 0.68 -3.96
N ILE A 41 4.72 -0.26 -4.50
CA ILE A 41 4.99 -1.70 -4.37
C ILE A 41 5.90 -2.12 -5.52
N LYS A 42 7.04 -2.72 -5.18
CA LYS A 42 7.89 -3.41 -6.14
C LYS A 42 7.36 -4.83 -6.33
N THR A 43 7.26 -5.23 -7.60
CA THR A 43 6.86 -6.59 -8.00
C THR A 43 8.06 -7.53 -8.14
N ASP A 44 9.24 -6.94 -8.28
CA ASP A 44 10.55 -7.57 -8.24
C ASP A 44 10.96 -7.88 -6.79
N VAL A 45 11.41 -9.11 -6.57
CA VAL A 45 12.07 -9.49 -5.32
C VAL A 45 13.40 -8.77 -5.28
N SER A 46 13.63 -7.94 -4.25
CA SER A 46 14.93 -7.32 -4.03
C SER A 46 15.99 -8.43 -3.95
N PRO A 47 17.07 -8.38 -4.76
CA PRO A 47 18.13 -9.39 -4.72
C PRO A 47 18.89 -9.40 -3.38
N ASN A 48 18.74 -8.34 -2.58
CA ASN A 48 19.29 -8.26 -1.23
C ASN A 48 18.17 -7.89 -0.24
N PRO A 49 17.34 -8.86 0.16
CA PRO A 49 16.29 -8.61 1.15
C PRO A 49 16.94 -8.37 2.52
N LYS A 50 16.58 -7.28 3.20
CA LYS A 50 17.01 -7.01 4.58
C LYS A 50 16.63 -8.14 5.53
N TYR A 51 15.48 -8.75 5.28
CA TYR A 51 14.98 -9.91 6.00
C TYR A 51 14.86 -11.09 5.04
N ARG A 52 15.89 -11.95 5.04
CA ARG A 52 15.98 -13.11 4.13
C ARG A 52 14.87 -14.14 4.34
N HIS A 53 14.21 -14.12 5.50
CA HIS A 53 13.18 -15.09 5.89
C HIS A 53 11.75 -14.54 5.76
N ASP A 54 11.58 -13.25 5.47
CA ASP A 54 10.26 -12.61 5.43
C ASP A 54 9.61 -12.68 4.05
N PHE A 55 10.35 -13.14 3.04
CA PHE A 55 9.85 -13.38 1.70
C PHE A 55 9.73 -14.89 1.47
N ASP A 56 8.51 -15.40 1.49
CA ASP A 56 8.21 -16.81 1.23
C ASP A 56 8.33 -17.13 -0.26
N THR A 57 9.56 -17.22 -0.81
CA THR A 57 9.90 -17.25 -2.26
C THR A 57 9.45 -18.51 -3.04
N LEU A 58 8.37 -19.15 -2.63
CA LEU A 58 7.76 -20.29 -3.32
C LEU A 58 7.41 -20.00 -4.79
N PRO A 59 7.72 -20.91 -5.72
CA PRO A 59 7.34 -20.77 -7.12
C PRO A 59 5.82 -20.66 -7.27
N GLY A 60 5.33 -19.60 -7.91
CA GLY A 60 3.91 -19.35 -8.15
C GLY A 60 3.24 -18.37 -7.19
N SER A 61 3.89 -18.04 -6.06
CA SER A 61 3.44 -16.95 -5.19
C SER A 61 3.92 -15.59 -5.72
N ARG A 62 3.05 -14.58 -5.63
CA ARG A 62 3.39 -13.19 -5.98
C ARG A 62 3.78 -12.44 -4.72
N TYR A 63 4.92 -11.75 -4.77
CA TYR A 63 5.45 -10.94 -3.67
C TYR A 63 5.18 -9.47 -3.90
N PHE A 64 5.06 -8.73 -2.81
CA PHE A 64 5.02 -7.27 -2.83
C PHE A 64 5.97 -6.77 -1.74
N THR A 65 6.99 -6.04 -2.17
CA THR A 65 7.90 -5.38 -1.23
C THR A 65 7.65 -3.89 -1.30
N CYS A 66 7.43 -3.28 -0.16
CA CYS A 66 7.36 -1.83 -0.08
C CYS A 66 8.73 -1.21 -0.40
N LYS A 67 8.77 -0.22 -1.30
CA LYS A 67 10.00 0.50 -1.64
C LYS A 67 10.64 1.25 -0.46
N ASN A 68 9.84 1.68 0.52
CA ASN A 68 10.28 2.37 1.72
C ASN A 68 10.62 1.42 2.87
N TYR A 69 10.46 0.10 2.67
CA TYR A 69 10.90 -0.91 3.63
C TYR A 69 12.41 -1.09 3.47
N GLU A 70 13.15 -0.15 4.08
CA GLU A 70 14.60 -0.17 4.19
C GLU A 70 15.05 -0.93 5.44
#